data_AF-A0A2E8LZG3-F1
#
_entry.id   AF-A0A2E8LZG3-F1
#
_cell.length_a   1.000
_cell.length_b   1.000
_cell.length_c   1.000
_cell.angle_alpha   90.00
_cell.angle_beta   90.00
_cell.angle_gamma   90.00
#
_symmetry.space_group_name_H-M   'P 1'
#
loop_
_entity.id
_entity.type
_entity.pdbx_description
1 polymer ?
#
loop_
_entity_poly.entity_id
_entity_poly.type
_entity_poly.pdbx_seq_one_letter_code
_entity_poly.pdbx_strand_id
1 'polypeptide(L)' 'MDRGHFVREPAEAYEDAPQTIGSAATISAPHMHAHCLELLEPFLPCGGAALDVGSGSGYLTAVLSRLVGPGGRAVGV' A
#
# COMPACT_ATOMS: atom_id res chain seq x y z
N MET A 1 8.42 2.20 -1.73
CA MET A 1 7.67 3.47 -1.92
C MET A 1 7.83 4.25 -0.64
N ASP A 2 8.07 5.55 -0.71
CA ASP A 2 8.08 6.38 0.50
C ASP A 2 6.63 6.62 0.95
N ARG A 3 6.32 6.25 2.19
CA ARG A 3 4.99 6.44 2.80
C ARG A 3 4.64 7.92 2.94
N GLY A 4 5.63 8.81 3.06
CA GLY A 4 5.45 10.26 3.16
C GLY A 4 4.67 10.87 1.99
N HIS A 5 4.68 10.24 0.82
CA HIS A 5 3.92 10.71 -0.35
C HIS A 5 2.42 10.35 -0.30
N PHE A 6 1.99 9.56 0.67
CA PHE A 6 0.64 8.97 0.75
C PHE A 6 -0.12 9.38 2.03
N VAL A 7 0.49 10.21 2.87
CA VAL A 7 -0.10 10.79 4.08
C VAL A 7 -0.41 12.27 3.86
N ARG A 8 -1.31 12.84 4.68
CA ARG A 8 -1.61 14.28 4.65
C ARG A 8 -0.65 15.10 5.51
N GLU A 9 -0.27 14.58 6.67
CA GLU A 9 0.64 15.21 7.61
C GLU A 9 2.01 14.53 7.55
N PRO A 10 3.04 15.18 6.99
CA PRO A 10 4.38 14.59 6.88
C PRO A 10 5.02 14.24 8.23
N ALA A 11 4.68 14.96 9.30
CA ALA A 11 5.24 14.68 10.63
C ALA A 11 4.83 13.30 11.18
N GLU A 12 3.64 12.83 10.81
CA GLU A 12 3.06 11.57 11.28
C GLU A 12 3.38 10.39 10.33
N ALA A 13 4.10 10.64 9.23
CA ALA A 13 4.28 9.70 8.13
C ALA A 13 4.85 8.34 8.54
N TYR A 14 5.73 8.33 9.53
CA TYR A 14 6.49 7.16 9.96
C TYR A 14 6.10 6.64 11.35
N GLU A 15 5.03 7.19 11.92
CA GLU A 15 4.43 6.61 13.11
C GLU A 15 3.80 5.27 12.75
N ASP A 16 3.98 4.27 13.62
CA ASP A 16 3.40 2.95 13.42
C ASP A 16 1.91 2.91 13.84
N ALA A 17 1.13 3.82 13.26
CA ALA A 17 -0.29 3.99 13.53
C ALA A 17 -1.04 4.37 12.23
N PRO A 18 -2.36 4.13 12.17
CA PRO A 18 -3.19 4.61 11.08
C PRO A 18 -3.21 6.14 11.06
N GLN A 19 -3.10 6.75 9.87
CA GLN A 19 -3.17 8.20 9.69
C GLN A 19 -4.38 8.59 8.84
N THR A 20 -5.04 9.70 9.17
CA THR A 20 -6.26 10.12 8.45
C THR A 20 -5.94 10.66 7.06
N ILE A 21 -6.67 10.18 6.05
CA ILE A 21 -6.55 10.64 4.65
C ILE A 21 -7.80 11.39 4.16
N GLY A 22 -8.70 11.74 5.08
CA GLY A 22 -9.99 12.38 4.80
C GLY A 22 -11.08 11.36 4.43
N SER A 23 -12.30 11.85 4.16
CA SER A 23 -13.44 11.02 3.76
C SER A 23 -13.71 9.83 4.69
N ALA A 24 -13.48 10.01 5.99
CA ALA A 24 -13.57 8.96 7.02
C ALA A 24 -12.68 7.73 6.79
N ALA A 25 -11.63 7.87 5.99
CA ALA A 25 -10.65 6.82 5.72
C ALA A 25 -9.30 7.12 6.37
N THR A 26 -8.53 6.05 6.60
CA THR A 26 -7.14 6.12 7.06
C THR A 26 -6.23 5.35 6.11
N ILE A 27 -4.98 5.78 6.01
CA ILE A 27 -3.91 4.89 5.57
C ILE A 27 -3.53 4.00 6.75
N SER A 28 -3.56 2.68 6.56
CA SER A 28 -3.28 1.70 7.62
C SER A 28 -1.87 1.89 8.20
N ALA A 29 -1.65 1.40 9.42
CA ALA A 29 -0.33 1.41 10.06
C ALA A 29 0.73 0.69 9.18
N PRO A 30 1.99 1.15 9.18
CA PRO A 30 3.11 0.46 8.55
C PRO A 30 3.15 -1.05 8.80
N HIS A 31 3.00 -1.53 10.04
CA HIS A 31 3.03 -2.97 10.33
C HIS A 31 1.89 -3.75 9.66
N MET A 32 0.70 -3.15 9.50
CA MET A 32 -0.41 -3.81 8.82
C MET A 32 -0.13 -4.01 7.33
N HIS A 33 0.53 -3.04 6.68
CA HIS A 33 0.99 -3.21 5.31
C HIS A 33 2.06 -4.31 5.22
N ALA A 34 3.05 -4.30 6.11
CA ALA A 34 4.09 -5.34 6.13
C ALA A 34 3.49 -6.74 6.28
N HIS A 35 2.59 -6.92 7.25
CA HIS A 35 1.90 -8.19 7.47
C HIS A 35 1.10 -8.66 6.25
N CYS A 36 0.35 -7.75 5.61
CA CYS A 36 -0.38 -8.06 4.39
C CYS A 36 0.55 -8.51 3.25
N LEU A 37 1.68 -7.82 3.08
CA LEU A 37 2.65 -8.11 2.02
C LEU A 37 3.37 -9.44 2.26
N GLU A 38 3.72 -9.78 3.49
CA GLU A 38 4.30 -11.09 3.84
C GLU A 38 3.36 -12.25 3.48
N LEU A 39 2.05 -12.08 3.70
CA LEU A 39 1.05 -13.08 3.34
C LEU A 39 0.88 -13.21 1.81
N LEU A 40 1.04 -12.10 1.08
CA LEU A 40 0.84 -12.05 -0.37
C LEU A 40 2.10 -12.39 -1.17
N GLU A 41 3.30 -12.27 -0.59
CA GLU A 41 4.59 -12.48 -1.27
C GLU A 41 4.63 -13.75 -2.14
N PRO A 42 4.17 -14.94 -1.67
CA PRO A 42 4.21 -16.16 -2.49
C PRO A 42 3.31 -16.13 -3.72
N PHE A 43 2.36 -15.19 -3.78
CA PHE A 43 1.32 -15.07 -4.81
C PHE A 43 1.54 -13.88 -5.75
N LEU A 44 2.65 -13.15 -5.63
CA LEU A 44 2.98 -11.97 -6.43
C LEU A 44 4.15 -12.25 -7.39
N PRO A 45 3.96 -13.09 -8.44
CA PRO A 45 5.03 -13.36 -9.39
C PRO A 45 5.39 -12.10 -10.19
N CYS A 46 6.63 -12.04 -10.66
CA CYS A 46 7.05 -11.02 -11.63
C CYS A 46 6.19 -11.11 -12.90
N GLY A 47 5.69 -9.98 -13.39
CA GLY A 47 4.70 -9.91 -14.47
C GLY A 47 3.25 -10.17 -14.02
N GLY A 48 3.02 -10.42 -12.72
CA GLY A 48 1.72 -10.76 -12.16
C GLY A 48 0.74 -9.59 -12.08
N ALA A 49 -0.48 -9.90 -11.63
CA ALA A 49 -1.54 -8.92 -11.42
C ALA A 49 -2.03 -8.94 -9.97
N ALA A 50 -2.22 -7.76 -9.38
CA ALA A 50 -2.77 -7.58 -8.04
C ALA A 50 -3.96 -6.61 -8.04
N LEU A 51 -4.95 -6.90 -7.19
CA LEU A 51 -6.11 -6.06 -6.95
C LEU A 51 -6.12 -5.62 -5.48
N ASP A 52 -6.16 -4.32 -5.24
CA ASP A 52 -6.22 -3.69 -3.92
C ASP A 52 -7.62 -3.08 -3.72
N VAL A 53 -8.45 -3.75 -2.90
CA VAL A 53 -9.85 -3.34 -2.67
C VAL A 53 -9.92 -2.45 -1.44
N GLY A 54 -10.40 -1.22 -1.59
CA GLY A 54 -10.33 -0.22 -0.53
C GLY A 54 -8.96 0.44 -0.50
N SER A 55 -8.42 0.75 -1.68
CA SER A 55 -7.05 1.21 -1.90
C SER A 55 -6.71 2.51 -1.15
N GLY A 56 -7.72 3.32 -0.81
CA GLY A 56 -7.59 4.45 0.10
C GLY A 56 -6.52 5.44 -0.36
N SER A 57 -5.41 5.50 0.38
CA SER A 57 -4.27 6.37 0.02
C SER A 57 -3.58 5.96 -1.29
N GLY A 58 -3.74 4.72 -1.73
CA GLY A 58 -3.00 4.13 -2.85
C GLY A 58 -1.61 3.62 -2.48
N TYR A 59 -1.18 3.72 -1.21
CA TYR A 59 0.13 3.25 -0.76
C TYR A 59 0.33 1.76 -1.03
N LEU A 60 -0.62 0.91 -0.61
CA LEU A 60 -0.52 -0.54 -0.80
C LEU A 60 -0.55 -0.90 -2.29
N THR A 61 -1.47 -0.32 -3.07
CA THR A 61 -1.49 -0.45 -4.55
C THR A 61 -0.12 -0.13 -5.17
N ALA A 62 0.52 0.98 -4.74
CA ALA A 62 1.83 1.38 -5.25
C ALA A 62 2.94 0.37 -4.85
N VAL A 63 2.90 -0.18 -3.64
CA VAL A 63 3.84 -1.21 -3.20
C VAL A 63 3.64 -2.52 -3.98
N LEU A 64 2.40 -2.97 -4.15
CA LEU A 64 2.05 -4.15 -4.95
C LEU A 64 2.56 -4.02 -6.38
N SER A 65 2.42 -2.84 -7.00
CA SER A 65 2.94 -2.58 -8.36
C SER A 65 4.45 -2.81 -8.49
N ARG A 66 5.20 -2.56 -7.41
CA ARG A 66 6.65 -2.79 -7.36
C ARG A 66 6.99 -4.26 -7.14
N LEU A 67 6.17 -4.99 -6.38
CA LEU A 67 6.40 -6.41 -6.11
C LEU A 67 6.11 -7.28 -7.33
N VAL A 68 5.04 -7.00 -8.08
CA VAL A 68 4.78 -7.71 -9.35
C VAL A 68 5.76 -7.35 -10.46
N GLY A 69 6.62 -6.34 -10.26
CA GLY A 69 7.74 -6.02 -11.14
C GLY A 69 7.38 -5.58 -12.57
N PRO A 70 8.38 -5.48 -13.46
CA PRO A 70 8.17 -5.09 -14.86
C PRO A 70 7.19 -6.02 -15.58
N GLY A 71 6.29 -5.44 -16.37
CA GLY A 71 5.21 -6.18 -17.06
C GLY A 71 4.04 -6.56 -16.15
N GLY A 72 4.18 -6.42 -14.83
CA GLY A 72 3.10 -6.63 -13.87
C GLY A 72 2.17 -5.43 -13.75
N ARG A 73 1.05 -5.61 -13.05
CA ARG A 73 0.02 -4.60 -12.87
C ARG A 73 -0.59 -4.67 -11.47
N ALA A 74 -0.76 -3.52 -10.82
CA ALA A 74 -1.61 -3.40 -9.65
C ALA A 74 -2.76 -2.44 -9.94
N VAL A 75 -3.96 -2.77 -9.49
CA VAL A 75 -5.17 -1.97 -9.66
C VAL A 75 -5.77 -1.72 -8.28
N GLY A 76 -6.01 -0.46 -7.93
CA GLY A 76 -6.72 -0.06 -6.72
C GLY A 76 -8.16 0.33 -7.03
N VAL A 77 -9.11 -0.08 -6.19
CA VAL A 77 -10.53 0.33 -6.22
C VAL A 77 -11.00 0.91 -4.90
#